data_AF-A0A7J2MFN7-F1
#
_entry.id   AF-A0A7J2MFN7-F1
#
_cell.length_a   1.000
_cell.length_b   1.000
_cell.length_c   1.000
_cell.angle_alpha   90.00
_cell.angle_beta   90.00
_cell.angle_gamma   90.00
#
_symmetry.space_group_name_H-M   'P 1'
#
loop_
_entity.id
_entity.type
_entity.pdbx_description
1 polymer ?
#
loop_
_entity_poly.entity_id
_entity_poly.type
_entity_poly.pdbx_seq_one_letter_code
_entity_poly.pdbx_strand_id
1 'polypeptide(L)'
;PLHPEQIIEYLVWRQAEAWRNCINGYGHYTLCSTGLSGKEAASRMLGLRASDIHELCFQHGINLDKVPLWQRRGVLVYWEEYTKPGYDPVRDIEVVVNRKRVTQNWDLPIFASEEGGVMVRELCADGDG
;
A
#
# COMPACT_ATOMS: atom_id res chain seq x y z
N PRO A 1 -8.62 -21.74 2.14
CA PRO A 1 -8.41 -20.44 1.47
C PRO A 1 -9.53 -19.47 1.85
N LEU A 2 -9.21 -18.20 2.10
CA LEU A 2 -10.24 -17.15 2.25
C LEU A 2 -10.92 -16.95 0.88
N HIS A 3 -12.22 -16.67 0.87
CA HIS A 3 -12.92 -16.30 -0.37
C HIS A 3 -12.33 -14.99 -0.92
N PRO A 4 -12.25 -14.78 -2.25
CA PRO A 4 -11.69 -13.55 -2.83
C PRO A 4 -12.28 -12.26 -2.25
N GLU A 5 -13.57 -12.26 -1.91
CA GLU A 5 -14.23 -11.13 -1.25
C GLU A 5 -13.65 -10.84 0.14
N GLN A 6 -13.36 -11.87 0.94
CA GLN A 6 -12.73 -11.73 2.26
C GLN A 6 -11.29 -11.19 2.15
N ILE A 7 -10.60 -11.50 1.05
CA ILE A 7 -9.27 -10.95 0.77
C ILE A 7 -9.36 -9.45 0.48
N ILE A 8 -10.32 -9.03 -0.34
CA ILE A 8 -10.55 -7.61 -0.64
C ILE A 8 -10.90 -6.86 0.65
N GLU A 9 -11.85 -7.35 1.44
CA GLU A 9 -12.24 -6.73 2.71
C GLU A 9 -11.05 -6.58 3.66
N TYR A 10 -10.22 -7.61 3.76
CA TYR A 10 -9.00 -7.58 4.56
C TYR A 10 -8.00 -6.52 4.05
N LEU A 11 -7.77 -6.44 2.74
CA LEU A 11 -6.84 -5.47 2.15
C LEU A 11 -7.35 -4.04 2.27
N VAL A 12 -8.66 -3.81 2.12
CA VAL A 12 -9.31 -2.52 2.37
C VAL A 12 -9.08 -2.08 3.82
N TRP A 13 -9.29 -2.98 4.78
CA TRP A 13 -9.05 -2.69 6.19
C TRP A 13 -7.58 -2.36 6.46
N ARG A 14 -6.64 -3.12 5.89
CA ARG A 14 -5.20 -2.88 5.99
C ARG A 14 -4.79 -1.54 5.37
N GLN A 15 -5.36 -1.16 4.24
CA GLN A 15 -5.08 0.14 3.61
C GLN A 15 -5.64 1.30 4.45
N ALA A 16 -6.80 1.13 5.08
CA ALA A 16 -7.33 2.11 6.03
C ALA A 16 -6.42 2.26 7.28
N GLU A 17 -5.80 1.18 7.74
CA GLU A 17 -4.77 1.26 8.78
C GLU A 17 -3.49 1.95 8.34
N ALA A 18 -3.02 1.67 7.11
CA ALA A 18 -1.87 2.38 6.55
C ALA A 18 -2.11 3.89 6.56
N TRP A 19 -3.32 4.32 6.19
CA TRP A 19 -3.71 5.72 6.26
C TRP A 19 -3.69 6.28 7.69
N ARG A 20 -4.28 5.56 8.68
CA ARG A 20 -4.23 5.97 10.09
C ARG A 20 -2.79 6.10 10.60
N ASN A 21 -1.93 5.15 10.25
CA ASN A 21 -0.52 5.16 10.63
C ASN A 21 0.24 6.30 9.96
N CYS A 22 -0.04 6.61 8.71
CA CYS A 22 0.51 7.76 8.00
C CYS A 22 0.18 9.07 8.73
N ILE A 23 -1.11 9.31 9.00
CA ILE A 23 -1.56 10.51 9.73
C ILE A 23 -0.86 10.59 11.09
N ASN A 24 -0.92 9.52 11.88
CA ASN A 24 -0.37 9.50 13.24
C ASN A 24 1.15 9.70 13.25
N GLY A 25 1.86 9.06 12.31
CA GLY A 25 3.30 9.22 12.17
C GLY A 25 3.67 10.66 11.86
N TYR A 26 3.04 11.26 10.85
CA TYR A 26 3.29 12.66 10.51
C TYR A 26 2.93 13.63 11.64
N GLY A 27 1.80 13.44 12.32
CA GLY A 27 1.42 14.29 13.46
C GLY A 27 2.43 14.20 14.60
N HIS A 28 2.86 12.98 14.95
CA HIS A 28 3.85 12.75 16.00
C HIS A 28 5.19 13.40 15.67
N TYR A 29 5.71 13.20 14.46
CA TYR A 29 6.98 13.79 14.04
C TYR A 29 6.89 15.31 13.89
N THR A 30 5.74 15.85 13.48
CA THR A 30 5.49 17.29 13.45
C THR A 30 5.64 17.88 14.84
N LEU A 31 5.01 17.29 15.87
CA LEU A 31 5.16 17.75 17.24
C LEU A 31 6.60 17.62 17.74
N CYS A 32 7.27 16.50 17.45
CA CYS A 32 8.68 16.34 17.81
C CYS A 32 9.57 17.43 17.18
N SER A 33 9.28 17.83 15.94
CA SER A 33 10.03 18.89 15.24
C SER A 33 9.92 20.27 15.90
N THR A 34 8.88 20.49 16.72
CA THR A 34 8.72 21.72 17.52
C THR A 34 9.51 21.70 18.84
N GLY A 35 10.29 20.65 19.11
CA GLY A 35 11.12 20.50 20.31
C GLY A 35 10.51 19.64 21.41
N LEU A 36 9.32 19.07 21.20
CA LEU A 36 8.72 18.13 22.15
C LEU A 36 9.49 16.80 22.14
N SER A 37 9.62 16.18 23.31
CA SER A 37 10.06 14.78 23.39
C SER A 37 9.01 13.84 22.78
N GLY A 38 9.45 12.65 22.38
CA GLY A 38 8.54 11.64 21.81
C GLY A 38 7.37 11.27 22.74
N LYS A 39 7.57 11.33 24.07
CA LYS A 39 6.53 11.07 25.07
C LYS A 39 5.52 12.22 25.19
N GLU A 40 5.98 13.46 25.11
CA GLU A 40 5.12 14.64 25.10
C GLU A 40 4.30 14.70 23.82
N ALA A 41 4.93 14.43 22.67
CA ALA A 41 4.24 14.33 21.39
C ALA A 41 3.15 13.24 21.41
N ALA A 42 3.47 12.04 21.91
CA ALA A 42 2.49 10.97 22.04
C ALA A 42 1.31 11.35 22.97
N SER A 43 1.60 12.01 24.09
CA SER A 43 0.55 12.51 25.00
C SER A 43 -0.34 13.57 24.34
N ARG A 44 0.23 14.45 23.52
CA ARG A 44 -0.48 15.49 22.77
C ARG A 44 -1.33 14.92 21.62
N MET A 45 -0.89 13.81 21.03
CA MET A 45 -1.63 13.10 19.97
C MET A 45 -2.83 12.33 20.51
N LEU A 46 -2.86 12.01 21.81
CA LEU A 46 -3.91 11.19 22.41
C LEU A 46 -5.28 11.87 22.30
N GLY A 47 -6.24 11.18 21.69
CA GLY A 47 -7.61 11.66 21.53
C GLY A 47 -7.83 12.66 20.38
N LEU A 48 -6.78 13.04 19.64
CA LEU A 48 -6.95 13.85 18.44
C LEU A 48 -7.66 13.05 17.34
N ARG A 49 -8.56 13.70 16.62
CA ARG A 49 -9.17 13.12 15.42
C ARG A 49 -8.24 13.32 14.24
N ALA A 50 -8.43 12.52 13.18
CA ALA A 50 -7.68 12.65 11.94
C ALA A 50 -7.68 14.08 11.37
N SER A 51 -8.82 14.77 11.43
CA SER A 51 -8.94 16.18 11.01
C SER A 51 -8.06 17.14 11.81
N ASP A 52 -7.94 16.91 13.11
CA ASP A 52 -7.17 17.77 14.01
C ASP A 52 -5.67 17.57 13.74
N ILE A 53 -5.25 16.34 13.43
CA ILE A 53 -3.87 16.02 13.01
C ILE A 53 -3.56 16.58 11.62
N HIS A 54 -4.52 16.54 10.69
CA HIS A 54 -4.38 17.19 9.38
C HIS A 54 -4.10 18.68 9.52
N GLU A 55 -4.91 19.37 10.33
CA GLU A 55 -4.74 20.80 10.58
C GLU A 55 -3.39 21.10 11.25
N LEU A 56 -3.01 20.30 12.26
CA LEU A 56 -1.71 20.41 12.92
C LEU A 56 -0.54 20.31 11.92
N CYS A 57 -0.54 19.29 11.07
CA CYS A 57 0.48 19.11 10.04
C CYS A 57 0.47 20.27 9.03
N PHE A 58 -0.72 20.72 8.61
CA PHE A 58 -0.88 21.79 7.64
C PHE A 58 -0.33 23.13 8.16
N GLN A 59 -0.59 23.47 9.42
CA GLN A 59 -0.04 24.65 10.10
C GLN A 59 1.49 24.64 10.17
N HIS A 60 2.11 23.46 10.11
CA HIS A 60 3.56 23.28 10.07
C HIS A 60 4.09 23.05 8.64
N GLY A 61 3.28 23.35 7.61
CA GLY A 61 3.67 23.31 6.21
C GLY A 61 3.61 21.92 5.55
N ILE A 62 3.03 20.92 6.22
CA ILE A 62 2.92 19.55 5.70
C ILE A 62 1.49 19.29 5.24
N ASN A 63 1.30 19.17 3.93
CA ASN A 63 0.03 18.72 3.36
C ASN A 63 0.02 17.19 3.23
N LEU A 64 -0.72 16.52 4.12
CA LEU A 64 -0.84 15.06 4.15
C LEU A 64 -1.40 14.46 2.86
N ASP A 65 -2.22 15.18 2.09
CA ASP A 65 -2.76 14.67 0.82
C ASP A 65 -1.70 14.66 -0.31
N LYS A 66 -0.58 15.35 -0.10
CA LYS A 66 0.51 15.50 -1.06
C LYS A 66 1.75 14.68 -0.71
N VAL A 67 1.76 13.98 0.42
CA VAL A 67 2.86 13.07 0.77
C VAL A 67 2.88 11.87 -0.20
N PRO A 68 4.05 11.23 -0.40
CA PRO A 68 4.20 10.11 -1.33
C PRO A 68 3.11 9.05 -1.14
N LEU A 69 2.59 8.52 -2.24
CA LEU A 69 1.41 7.67 -2.19
C LEU A 69 1.62 6.40 -1.36
N TRP A 70 2.79 5.77 -1.49
CA TRP A 70 3.15 4.56 -0.73
C TRP A 70 3.11 4.77 0.79
N GLN A 71 3.31 6.00 1.28
CA GLN A 71 3.18 6.29 2.71
C GLN A 71 1.72 6.28 3.15
N ARG A 72 0.81 6.72 2.28
CA ARG A 72 -0.64 6.77 2.55
C ARG A 72 -1.35 5.46 2.30
N ARG A 73 -0.90 4.70 1.30
CA ARG A 73 -1.59 3.52 0.77
C ARG A 73 -0.85 2.21 0.96
N GLY A 74 0.42 2.24 1.37
CA GLY A 74 1.30 1.07 1.48
C GLY A 74 1.92 0.66 0.14
N VAL A 75 2.56 -0.50 0.15
CA VAL A 75 3.18 -1.16 -1.01
C VAL A 75 2.62 -2.58 -1.09
N LEU A 76 2.25 -3.02 -2.29
CA LEU A 76 1.77 -4.40 -2.52
C LEU A 76 2.88 -5.20 -3.19
N VAL A 77 3.15 -6.40 -2.67
CA VAL A 77 4.11 -7.34 -3.24
C VAL A 77 3.37 -8.59 -3.67
N TYR A 78 3.52 -8.98 -4.93
CA TYR A 78 2.77 -10.10 -5.50
C TYR A 78 3.58 -10.81 -6.59
N TRP A 79 3.12 -12.01 -6.97
CA TRP A 79 3.66 -12.74 -8.11
C TRP A 79 3.02 -12.25 -9.39
N GLU A 80 3.85 -11.88 -10.36
CA GLU A 80 3.42 -11.50 -11.71
C GLU A 80 3.90 -12.56 -12.69
N GLU A 81 2.99 -13.07 -13.52
CA GLU A 81 3.33 -13.91 -14.65
C GLU A 81 3.77 -13.05 -15.84
N TYR A 82 4.87 -13.46 -16.48
CA TYR A 82 5.35 -12.83 -17.69
C TYR A 82 5.87 -13.88 -18.67
N THR A 83 5.75 -13.55 -19.95
CA THR A 83 6.32 -14.35 -21.04
C THR A 83 7.73 -13.88 -21.35
N LYS A 84 8.61 -14.81 -21.68
CA LYS A 84 9.91 -14.48 -22.28
C LYS A 84 10.32 -15.50 -23.34
N PRO A 85 11.20 -15.12 -24.27
CA PRO A 85 11.84 -16.07 -25.17
C PRO A 85 12.63 -17.12 -24.38
N GLY A 86 12.51 -18.36 -24.81
CA GLY A 86 13.27 -19.51 -24.38
C GLY A 86 13.66 -20.36 -25.58
N TYR A 87 14.33 -21.49 -25.33
CA TYR A 87 14.82 -22.37 -26.37
C TYR A 87 14.52 -23.83 -26.00
N ASP A 88 13.91 -24.57 -26.93
CA ASP A 88 13.64 -26.01 -26.80
C ASP A 88 14.77 -26.79 -27.48
N PRO A 89 15.73 -27.38 -26.73
CA PRO A 89 16.88 -28.07 -27.32
C PRO A 89 16.54 -29.40 -27.99
N VAL A 90 15.32 -29.94 -27.77
CA VAL A 90 14.87 -31.18 -28.41
C VAL A 90 14.33 -30.89 -29.81
N ARG A 91 13.68 -29.74 -29.98
CA ARG A 91 13.06 -29.32 -31.24
C ARG A 91 13.90 -28.32 -32.04
N ASP A 92 14.96 -27.77 -31.45
CA ASP A 92 15.84 -26.74 -32.02
C ASP A 92 15.06 -25.49 -32.47
N ILE A 93 14.14 -25.02 -31.62
CA ILE A 93 13.30 -23.84 -31.89
C ILE A 93 13.26 -22.89 -30.70
N GLU A 94 13.07 -21.59 -30.99
CA GLU A 94 12.67 -20.61 -29.99
C GLU A 94 11.22 -20.87 -29.55
N VAL A 95 10.99 -20.81 -28.26
CA VAL A 95 9.67 -21.00 -27.64
C VAL A 95 9.38 -19.85 -26.68
N VAL A 96 8.11 -19.51 -26.53
CA VAL A 96 7.68 -18.58 -25.48
C VAL A 96 7.43 -19.37 -24.20
N VAL A 97 8.07 -18.98 -23.11
CA VAL A 97 7.89 -19.63 -21.80
C VAL A 97 7.27 -18.67 -20.79
N ASN A 98 6.37 -19.20 -19.96
CA ASN A 98 5.82 -18.48 -18.82
C ASN A 98 6.78 -18.58 -17.61
N ARG A 99 6.94 -17.46 -16.90
CA ARG A 99 7.72 -17.36 -15.67
C ARG A 99 6.99 -16.46 -14.68
N LYS A 100 7.19 -16.72 -13.39
CA LYS A 100 6.74 -15.86 -12.29
C LYS A 100 7.90 -14.99 -11.82
N ARG A 101 7.65 -13.72 -11.53
CA ARG A 101 8.57 -12.82 -10.83
C ARG A 101 7.86 -12.14 -9.66
N VAL A 102 8.63 -11.77 -8.64
CA VAL A 102 8.12 -10.93 -7.54
C VAL A 102 8.09 -9.49 -8.01
N THR A 103 6.92 -8.86 -7.95
CA THR A 103 6.68 -7.48 -8.35
C THR A 103 6.23 -6.65 -7.15
N GLN A 104 6.65 -5.39 -7.10
CA GLN A 104 6.29 -4.43 -6.07
C GLN A 104 5.53 -3.26 -6.70
N ASN A 105 4.30 -3.01 -6.26
CA ASN A 105 3.52 -1.85 -6.65
C ASN A 105 3.53 -0.79 -5.54
N TRP A 106 4.14 0.35 -5.84
CA TRP A 106 4.29 1.51 -4.94
C TRP A 106 3.24 2.60 -5.18
N ASP A 107 2.43 2.46 -6.24
CA ASP A 107 1.41 3.41 -6.68
C ASP A 107 0.02 2.76 -6.59
N LEU A 108 -0.34 2.32 -5.38
CA LEU A 108 -1.54 1.50 -5.19
C LEU A 108 -2.82 2.31 -5.42
N PRO A 109 -3.83 1.75 -6.11
CA PRO A 109 -5.18 2.29 -6.07
C PRO A 109 -5.77 2.14 -4.66
N ILE A 110 -6.90 2.81 -4.42
CA ILE A 110 -7.68 2.55 -3.20
C ILE A 110 -8.36 1.18 -3.38
N PHE A 111 -8.12 0.21 -2.51
CA PHE A 111 -8.67 -1.14 -2.70
C PHE A 111 -10.21 -1.18 -2.64
N ALA A 112 -10.84 -0.20 -2.00
CA ALA A 112 -12.28 -0.04 -1.97
C ALA A 112 -12.87 0.62 -3.24
N SER A 113 -12.03 1.13 -4.14
CA SER A 113 -12.48 1.64 -5.43
C SER A 113 -12.73 0.50 -6.42
N GLU A 114 -13.42 0.78 -7.52
CA GLU A 114 -13.62 -0.18 -8.60
C GLU A 114 -12.29 -0.69 -9.16
N GLU A 115 -11.35 0.21 -9.46
CA GLU A 115 -10.00 -0.10 -9.94
C GLU A 115 -9.24 -1.00 -8.94
N GLY A 116 -9.25 -0.66 -7.66
CA GLY A 116 -8.57 -1.45 -6.64
C GLY A 116 -9.20 -2.83 -6.44
N GLY A 117 -10.53 -2.92 -6.51
CA GLY A 117 -11.25 -4.19 -6.46
C GLY A 117 -10.93 -5.09 -7.64
N VAL A 118 -10.85 -4.55 -8.86
CA VAL A 118 -10.43 -5.30 -10.06
C VAL A 118 -9.01 -5.83 -9.88
N MET A 119 -8.06 -4.97 -9.51
CA MET A 119 -6.67 -5.36 -9.27
C MET A 119 -6.56 -6.53 -8.27
N VAL A 120 -7.24 -6.47 -7.12
CA VAL A 120 -7.16 -7.54 -6.12
C VAL A 120 -7.77 -8.85 -6.64
N ARG A 121 -8.88 -8.79 -7.40
CA ARG A 121 -9.50 -10.00 -7.97
C ARG A 121 -8.60 -10.68 -8.99
N GLU A 122 -7.95 -9.92 -9.86
CA GLU A 122 -6.98 -10.45 -10.84
C GLU A 122 -5.83 -11.18 -10.12
N LEU A 123 -5.26 -10.55 -9.09
CA LEU A 123 -4.20 -11.17 -8.28
C LEU A 123 -4.63 -12.44 -7.55
N CYS A 124 -5.91 -12.55 -7.16
CA CYS A 124 -6.43 -13.75 -6.53
C CYS A 124 -6.71 -14.86 -7.55
N ALA A 125 -7.12 -14.52 -8.77
CA ALA A 125 -7.39 -15.49 -9.83
C ALA A 125 -6.11 -16.17 -10.36
N ASP A 126 -4.98 -15.44 -10.39
CA ASP A 126 -3.68 -15.95 -10.86
C ASP A 126 -2.98 -16.89 -9.84
N GLY A 127 -3.51 -16.99 -8.62
CA GLY A 127 -2.95 -17.79 -7.52
C GLY A 127 -3.40 -19.25 -7.46
N ASP A 128 -4.45 -19.61 -8.20
CA ASP A 128 -5.06 -20.96 -8.19
C ASP A 128 -4.48 -21.91 -9.29
N GLY A 129 -3.36 -21.52 -9.91
CA GLY A 129 -2.63 -22.28 -10.94
C GLY A 129 -1.34 -22.93 -10.49
#